data_AF-A0A2V7PI71-F1
#
_entry.id   AF-A0A2V7PI71-F1
#
_cell.length_a   1.000
_cell.length_b   1.000
_cell.length_c   1.000
_cell.angle_alpha   90.00
_cell.angle_beta   90.00
_cell.angle_gamma   90.00
#
_symmetry.space_group_name_H-M   'P 1'
#
loop_
_entity.id
_entity.type
_entity.pdbx_description
1 polymer ?
#
loop_
_entity_poly.entity_id
_entity_poly.type
_entity_poly.pdbx_seq_one_letter_code
_entity_poly.pdbx_strand_id
1 'polypeptide(L)'
;MRKCIGSALLLTVLSVLPAFAAAQRRAVSETGPKNELGVDLAFQYVSYGSNGGSGVQLAAPVDARVGWLSRSVNMFEARAAVSWDSNLGAIVFAPGVNVLHALKKGSGTRGLMRAPYVTAGLGLNIVKLGSGAGTDTQFGLGAGVGKRLPYGSAVFRPEGFMTYAFSSGTLPSSFAIGVRMGLSFWH
;
A
#
# COMPACT_ATOMS: atom_id res chain seq x y z
N MET A 1 -5.90 -20.09 15.73
CA MET A 1 -4.57 -19.45 15.64
C MET A 1 -4.43 -18.42 14.52
N ARG A 2 -4.88 -18.68 13.28
CA ARG A 2 -4.77 -17.71 12.15
C ARG A 2 -5.41 -16.33 12.42
N LYS A 3 -6.55 -16.30 13.13
CA LYS A 3 -7.22 -15.04 13.56
C LYS A 3 -6.41 -14.21 14.57
N CYS A 4 -5.56 -14.87 15.38
CA CYS A 4 -4.75 -14.19 16.40
C CYS A 4 -3.53 -13.50 15.80
N ILE A 5 -2.97 -14.04 14.70
CA ILE A 5 -1.80 -13.47 14.02
C ILE A 5 -2.15 -12.14 13.37
N GLY A 6 -3.31 -12.05 12.71
CA GLY A 6 -3.79 -10.79 12.13
C GLY A 6 -4.00 -9.69 13.18
N SER A 7 -4.63 -10.03 14.30
CA SER A 7 -4.86 -9.10 15.41
C SER A 7 -3.57 -8.70 16.14
N ALA A 8 -2.62 -9.63 16.29
CA ALA A 8 -1.32 -9.34 16.90
C ALA A 8 -0.47 -8.44 16.01
N LEU A 9 -0.40 -8.71 14.70
CA LEU A 9 0.30 -7.86 13.74
C LEU A 9 -0.32 -6.46 13.68
N LEU A 10 -1.66 -6.37 13.68
CA LEU A 10 -2.41 -5.11 13.78
C LEU A 10 -2.00 -4.33 15.04
N LEU A 11 -2.03 -4.98 16.21
CA LEU A 11 -1.65 -4.37 17.48
C LEU A 11 -0.20 -3.90 17.50
N THR A 12 0.73 -4.70 16.98
CA THR A 12 2.16 -4.33 16.91
C THR A 12 2.39 -3.15 15.98
N VAL A 13 1.71 -3.08 14.84
CA VAL A 13 1.89 -1.93 13.94
C VAL A 13 1.21 -0.69 14.49
N LEU A 14 0.00 -0.82 15.05
CA LEU A 14 -0.66 0.30 15.73
C LEU A 14 0.16 0.82 16.92
N SER A 15 0.92 -0.02 17.61
CA SER A 15 1.73 0.39 18.76
C SER A 15 3.03 1.10 18.37
N VAL A 16 3.60 0.82 17.19
CA VAL A 16 4.84 1.45 16.72
C VAL A 16 4.57 2.69 15.85
N LEU A 17 3.37 2.83 15.30
CA LEU A 17 2.93 4.02 14.54
C LEU A 17 3.22 5.37 15.25
N PRO A 18 2.94 5.55 16.55
CA PRO A 18 3.27 6.77 17.27
C PRO A 18 4.78 7.06 17.31
N ALA A 19 5.61 6.03 17.43
CA ALA A 19 7.07 6.17 17.45
C ALA A 19 7.61 6.62 16.09
N PHE A 20 7.08 6.07 14.99
CA PHE A 20 7.43 6.53 13.64
C PHE A 20 6.95 7.96 13.36
N ALA A 21 5.71 8.29 13.76
CA ALA A 21 5.19 9.65 13.64
C ALA A 21 6.02 10.66 14.45
N ALA A 22 6.45 10.29 15.65
CA ALA A 22 7.32 11.11 16.50
C ALA A 22 8.74 11.26 15.91
N ALA A 23 9.30 10.19 15.35
CA ALA A 23 10.61 10.21 14.71
C ALA A 23 10.63 11.11 13.46
N GLN A 24 9.58 11.07 12.63
CA GLN A 24 9.48 11.98 11.49
C GLN A 24 9.28 13.44 11.90
N ARG A 25 8.52 13.73 12.97
CA ARG A 25 8.38 15.09 13.50
C ARG A 25 9.71 15.68 13.98
N ARG A 26 10.61 14.85 14.51
CA ARG A 26 11.95 15.30 14.95
C ARG A 26 12.93 15.54 13.79
N ALA A 27 12.67 14.97 12.61
CA ALA A 27 13.53 15.10 11.44
C ALA A 27 13.11 16.24 10.47
N VAL A 28 12.16 17.09 10.87
CA VAL A 28 11.65 18.17 10.02
C VAL A 28 12.75 19.23 9.82
N SER A 29 13.30 19.29 8.61
CA SER A 29 14.21 20.36 8.19
C SER A 29 13.47 21.68 8.04
N GLU A 30 14.17 22.82 8.16
CA GLU A 30 13.63 24.18 7.89
C GLU A 30 12.97 24.31 6.50
N THR A 31 13.26 23.40 5.57
CA THR A 31 12.70 23.36 4.21
C THR A 31 11.42 22.50 4.05
N GLY A 32 10.86 22.00 5.16
CA GLY A 32 9.72 21.08 5.21
C GLY A 32 10.10 19.60 4.97
N PRO A 33 9.16 18.66 5.14
CA PRO A 33 9.42 17.22 5.07
C PRO A 33 9.85 16.80 3.66
N LYS A 34 10.92 16.00 3.57
CA LYS A 34 11.43 15.42 2.31
C LYS A 34 10.84 14.05 2.01
N ASN A 35 10.47 13.31 3.05
CA ASN A 35 9.93 11.96 2.96
C ASN A 35 8.61 11.87 3.74
N GLU A 36 7.72 11.02 3.24
CA GLU A 36 6.42 10.68 3.80
C GLU A 36 6.44 9.20 4.18
N LEU A 37 6.32 8.87 5.47
CA LEU A 37 5.94 7.53 5.88
C LEU A 37 4.42 7.47 5.94
N GLY A 38 3.84 6.40 5.43
CA GLY A 38 2.42 6.15 5.59
C GLY A 38 2.13 4.69 5.82
N VAL A 39 0.97 4.45 6.41
CA VAL A 39 0.41 3.12 6.61
C VAL A 39 -0.99 3.11 6.05
N ASP A 40 -1.26 2.07 5.27
CA ASP A 40 -2.51 1.91 4.57
C ASP A 40 -3.21 0.60 4.97
N LEU A 41 -4.53 0.65 4.92
CA LEU A 41 -5.39 -0.51 4.96
C LEU A 41 -6.07 -0.64 3.60
N ALA A 42 -5.94 -1.79 2.95
CA ALA A 42 -6.54 -2.03 1.65
C ALA A 42 -7.50 -3.22 1.66
N PHE A 43 -8.56 -3.07 0.88
CA PHE A 43 -9.60 -4.06 0.67
C PHE A 43 -9.72 -4.24 -0.83
N GLN A 44 -9.60 -5.47 -1.32
CA GLN A 44 -9.69 -5.73 -2.75
C GLN A 44 -10.43 -7.02 -3.04
N TYR A 45 -11.11 -7.04 -4.18
CA TYR A 45 -11.65 -8.23 -4.79
C TYR A 45 -10.66 -8.71 -5.85
N VAL A 46 -10.33 -10.00 -5.81
CA VAL A 46 -9.34 -10.63 -6.68
C VAL A 46 -10.02 -11.73 -7.48
N SER A 47 -9.81 -11.70 -8.79
CA SER A 47 -10.18 -12.78 -9.71
C SER A 47 -8.91 -13.39 -10.27
N TYR A 48 -8.82 -14.72 -10.21
CA TYR A 48 -7.75 -15.47 -10.85
C TYR A 48 -8.21 -15.92 -12.24
N GLY A 49 -7.26 -16.06 -13.17
CA GLY A 49 -7.50 -16.52 -14.54
C GLY A 49 -8.29 -17.82 -14.61
N SER A 50 -8.80 -18.16 -15.80
CA SER A 50 -9.75 -19.27 -16.03
C SER A 50 -9.44 -20.51 -15.18
N ASN A 51 -10.37 -20.85 -14.28
CA ASN A 51 -10.34 -21.96 -13.30
C ASN A 51 -9.67 -21.70 -11.94
N GLY A 52 -9.11 -20.52 -11.67
CA GLY A 52 -8.48 -20.18 -10.37
C GLY A 52 -9.44 -19.67 -9.28
N GLY A 53 -10.73 -19.49 -9.61
CA GLY A 53 -11.72 -18.91 -8.70
C GLY A 53 -11.57 -17.41 -8.47
N SER A 54 -12.45 -16.85 -7.66
CA SER A 54 -12.45 -15.43 -7.30
C SER A 54 -12.76 -15.28 -5.82
N GLY A 55 -12.18 -14.28 -5.16
CA GLY A 55 -12.41 -14.06 -3.73
C GLY A 55 -12.05 -12.67 -3.27
N VAL A 56 -12.29 -12.43 -1.98
CA VAL A 56 -11.96 -11.18 -1.32
C VAL A 56 -10.58 -11.33 -0.66
N GLN A 57 -9.72 -10.37 -0.92
CA GLN A 57 -8.44 -10.24 -0.24
C GLN A 57 -8.51 -9.04 0.69
N LEU A 58 -8.16 -9.29 1.95
CA LEU A 58 -7.96 -8.25 2.94
C LEU A 58 -6.45 -8.00 2.98
N ALA A 59 -6.04 -6.83 2.49
CA ALA A 59 -4.68 -6.39 2.75
C ALA A 59 -4.58 -6.07 4.23
N ALA A 60 -3.60 -6.70 4.88
CA ALA A 60 -3.40 -6.59 6.31
C ALA A 60 -3.10 -5.12 6.64
N PRO A 61 -3.20 -4.70 7.92
CA PRO A 61 -3.01 -3.32 8.35
C PRO A 61 -1.60 -2.75 8.15
N VAL A 62 -0.73 -3.49 7.48
CA VAL A 62 0.68 -3.14 7.25
C VAL A 62 0.91 -3.13 5.74
N ASP A 63 0.32 -2.14 5.09
CA ASP A 63 0.83 -1.63 3.82
C ASP A 63 1.61 -0.36 4.15
N ALA A 64 2.90 -0.55 4.40
CA ALA A 64 3.80 0.53 4.74
C ALA A 64 4.32 1.15 3.45
N ARG A 65 4.30 2.49 3.40
CA ARG A 65 4.84 3.26 2.29
C ARG A 65 5.88 4.28 2.76
N VAL A 66 6.90 4.48 1.96
CA VAL A 66 7.83 5.60 2.05
C VAL A 66 7.78 6.37 0.74
N GLY A 67 7.19 7.55 0.78
CA GLY A 67 7.13 8.49 -0.33
C GLY A 67 8.27 9.48 -0.28
N TRP A 68 8.93 9.71 -1.41
CA TRP A 68 9.84 10.85 -1.58
C TRP A 68 9.04 12.02 -2.11
N LEU A 69 8.82 12.98 -1.23
CA LEU A 69 8.10 14.19 -1.59
C LEU A 69 8.97 14.99 -2.54
N SER A 70 8.39 15.44 -3.65
CA SER A 70 9.04 16.34 -4.60
C SER A 70 8.23 17.63 -4.70
N ARG A 71 8.87 18.71 -5.19
CA ARG A 71 8.15 19.91 -5.66
C ARG A 71 7.63 19.73 -7.09
N SER A 72 8.02 18.64 -7.75
CA SER A 72 7.53 18.20 -9.05
C SER A 72 6.13 17.60 -8.95
N VAL A 73 5.48 17.50 -10.10
CA VAL A 73 4.22 16.80 -10.31
C VAL A 73 4.35 15.30 -10.01
N ASN A 74 5.55 14.73 -10.18
CA ASN A 74 5.84 13.32 -9.95
C ASN A 74 6.52 13.09 -8.60
N MET A 75 6.09 12.05 -7.89
CA MET A 75 6.67 11.56 -6.63
C MET A 75 6.85 10.05 -6.70
N PHE A 76 7.89 9.54 -6.06
CA PHE A 76 8.13 8.10 -5.94
C PHE A 76 7.70 7.60 -4.57
N GLU A 77 7.19 6.38 -4.50
CA GLU A 77 6.72 5.74 -3.28
C GLU A 77 7.17 4.28 -3.26
N ALA A 78 8.07 3.94 -2.35
CA ALA A 78 8.37 2.54 -2.05
C ALA A 78 7.29 1.99 -1.14
N ARG A 79 6.86 0.76 -1.38
CA ARG A 79 5.76 0.11 -0.66
C ARG A 79 6.09 -1.30 -0.28
N ALA A 80 5.57 -1.74 0.85
CA ALA A 80 5.63 -3.12 1.28
C ALA A 80 4.32 -3.46 2.00
N ALA A 81 3.56 -4.38 1.44
CA ALA A 81 2.30 -4.84 2.01
C ALA A 81 2.37 -6.29 2.44
N VAL A 82 1.71 -6.62 3.55
CA VAL A 82 1.35 -8.01 3.87
C VAL A 82 -0.16 -8.14 3.71
N SER A 83 -0.62 -9.21 3.08
CA SER A 83 -2.05 -9.44 2.87
C SER A 83 -2.42 -10.90 3.06
N TRP A 84 -3.68 -11.12 3.41
CA TRP A 84 -4.24 -12.46 3.51
C TRP A 84 -5.24 -12.68 2.39
N ASP A 85 -4.95 -13.67 1.56
CA ASP A 85 -5.84 -14.12 0.49
C ASP A 85 -6.71 -15.26 1.01
N SER A 86 -8.03 -15.03 1.03
CA SER A 86 -9.01 -16.01 1.50
C SER A 86 -9.30 -17.12 0.48
N ASN A 87 -9.10 -16.86 -0.82
CA ASN A 87 -9.31 -17.81 -1.91
C ASN A 87 -8.17 -18.85 -1.97
N LEU A 88 -6.93 -18.39 -1.85
CA LEU A 88 -5.75 -19.27 -1.80
C LEU A 88 -5.39 -19.75 -0.39
N GLY A 89 -6.01 -19.17 0.65
CA GLY A 89 -5.65 -19.43 2.05
C GLY A 89 -4.20 -19.03 2.38
N ALA A 90 -3.67 -18.05 1.66
CA ALA A 90 -2.24 -17.72 1.60
C ALA A 90 -1.92 -16.38 2.27
N ILE A 91 -0.67 -16.25 2.72
CA ILE A 91 -0.10 -14.95 3.10
C ILE A 91 0.73 -14.46 1.91
N VAL A 92 0.51 -13.22 1.52
CA VAL A 92 1.22 -12.58 0.41
C VAL A 92 2.00 -11.39 0.96
N PHE A 93 3.30 -11.39 0.73
CA PHE A 93 4.16 -10.23 0.94
C PHE A 93 4.40 -9.54 -0.39
N ALA A 94 4.09 -8.25 -0.48
CA ALA A 94 4.08 -7.49 -1.72
C ALA A 94 4.96 -6.23 -1.64
N PRO A 95 6.28 -6.34 -1.84
CA PRO A 95 7.14 -5.19 -2.04
C PRO A 95 6.96 -4.60 -3.45
N GLY A 96 7.04 -3.29 -3.56
CA GLY A 96 6.91 -2.60 -4.83
C GLY A 96 7.29 -1.13 -4.81
N VAL A 97 7.23 -0.52 -5.98
CA VAL A 97 7.50 0.91 -6.17
C VAL A 97 6.39 1.50 -7.02
N ASN A 98 5.85 2.61 -6.55
CA ASN A 98 4.82 3.38 -7.23
C ASN A 98 5.37 4.77 -7.59
N VAL A 99 4.86 5.31 -8.68
CA VAL A 99 4.98 6.71 -9.07
C VAL A 99 3.61 7.35 -8.91
N LEU A 100 3.56 8.42 -8.12
CA LEU A 100 2.40 9.29 -8.02
C LEU A 100 2.56 10.50 -8.92
N HIS A 101 1.54 10.77 -9.72
CA HIS A 101 1.42 11.97 -10.52
C HIS A 101 0.28 12.85 -9.98
N ALA A 102 0.62 14.03 -9.49
CA ALA A 102 -0.35 14.99 -8.98
C ALA A 102 -1.10 15.66 -10.14
N LEU A 103 -2.41 15.43 -10.25
CA LEU A 103 -3.22 15.99 -11.34
C LEU A 103 -3.41 17.51 -11.22
N LYS A 104 -3.38 18.01 -9.97
CA LYS A 104 -3.48 19.44 -9.67
C LYS A 104 -2.69 19.74 -8.41
N LYS A 105 -2.01 20.88 -8.40
CA LYS A 105 -1.38 21.40 -7.20
C LYS A 105 -2.46 21.79 -6.18
N GLY A 106 -2.34 21.22 -5.00
CA GLY A 106 -3.16 21.55 -3.85
C GLY A 106 -2.56 22.65 -2.99
N SER A 107 -2.95 22.70 -1.72
CA SER A 107 -2.44 23.64 -0.72
C SER A 107 -1.41 22.99 0.21
N GLY A 108 -0.95 23.73 1.23
CA GLY A 108 -0.08 23.21 2.29
C GLY A 108 1.33 22.83 1.81
N THR A 109 2.00 22.00 2.60
CA THR A 109 3.38 21.57 2.34
C THR A 109 3.54 21.01 0.94
N ARG A 110 4.46 21.62 0.17
CA ARG A 110 4.78 21.28 -1.23
C ARG A 110 3.58 21.30 -2.20
N GLY A 111 2.44 21.89 -1.81
CA GLY A 111 1.22 21.93 -2.63
C GLY A 111 0.55 20.57 -2.79
N LEU A 112 0.68 19.69 -1.79
CA LEU A 112 0.23 18.30 -1.85
C LEU A 112 -1.05 18.05 -1.08
N MET A 113 -1.51 18.98 -0.23
CA MET A 113 -2.77 18.84 0.49
C MET A 113 -3.94 19.10 -0.44
N ARG A 114 -5.00 18.29 -0.38
CA ARG A 114 -6.18 18.37 -1.26
C ARG A 114 -5.88 18.06 -2.73
N ALA A 115 -4.64 17.69 -3.06
CA ALA A 115 -4.22 17.34 -4.40
C ALA A 115 -4.80 15.96 -4.80
N PRO A 116 -5.60 15.88 -5.88
CA PRO A 116 -5.90 14.62 -6.52
C PRO A 116 -4.65 14.11 -7.25
N TYR A 117 -4.48 12.80 -7.29
CA TYR A 117 -3.35 12.15 -7.94
C TYR A 117 -3.78 10.87 -8.64
N VAL A 118 -3.00 10.48 -9.63
CA VAL A 118 -2.98 9.10 -10.16
C VAL A 118 -1.69 8.42 -9.74
N THR A 119 -1.73 7.10 -9.61
CA THR A 119 -0.58 6.28 -9.26
C THR A 119 -0.44 5.16 -10.27
N ALA A 120 0.80 4.81 -10.58
CA ALA A 120 1.15 3.62 -11.35
C ALA A 120 2.38 2.98 -10.72
N GLY A 121 2.46 1.66 -10.67
CA GLY A 121 3.54 0.99 -9.97
C GLY A 121 3.77 -0.44 -10.41
N LEU A 122 4.92 -0.94 -9.99
CA LEU A 122 5.40 -2.29 -10.23
C LEU A 122 5.67 -2.95 -8.89
N GLY A 123 5.40 -4.24 -8.78
CA GLY A 123 5.63 -4.98 -7.55
C GLY A 123 5.86 -6.46 -7.78
N LEU A 124 6.26 -7.12 -6.70
CA LEU A 124 6.35 -8.56 -6.61
C LEU A 124 5.34 -9.03 -5.59
N ASN A 125 4.61 -10.11 -5.87
CA ASN A 125 3.82 -10.83 -4.87
C ASN A 125 4.59 -12.10 -4.51
N ILE A 126 5.09 -12.16 -3.28
CA ILE A 126 5.75 -13.33 -2.71
C ILE A 126 4.68 -14.08 -1.92
N VAL A 127 4.23 -15.20 -2.47
CA VAL A 127 3.07 -15.96 -2.00
C VAL A 127 3.53 -17.20 -1.25
N LYS A 128 3.00 -17.40 -0.04
CA LYS A 128 3.20 -18.61 0.76
C LYS A 128 1.89 -19.37 0.97
N LEU A 129 1.79 -20.54 0.34
CA LEU A 129 0.61 -21.43 0.36
C LEU A 129 0.61 -22.32 1.62
N GLY A 130 0.31 -21.76 2.79
CA GLY A 130 0.20 -22.54 4.04
C GLY A 130 1.54 -23.03 4.62
N SER A 131 1.48 -23.90 5.64
CA SER A 131 2.67 -24.40 6.34
C SER A 131 3.26 -25.62 5.61
N GLY A 132 4.48 -25.47 5.08
CA GLY A 132 5.23 -26.56 4.43
C GLY A 132 5.30 -26.47 2.89
N ALA A 133 4.51 -25.59 2.27
CA ALA A 133 4.62 -25.33 0.83
C ALA A 133 5.80 -24.40 0.51
N GLY A 134 6.29 -24.50 -0.74
CA GLY A 134 7.25 -23.57 -1.32
C GLY A 134 6.71 -22.14 -1.39
N THR A 135 7.62 -21.20 -1.57
CA THR A 135 7.29 -19.79 -1.82
C THR A 135 7.33 -19.54 -3.32
N ASP A 136 6.23 -19.06 -3.89
CA ASP A 136 6.18 -18.62 -5.29
C ASP A 136 6.23 -17.10 -5.38
N THR A 137 6.80 -16.58 -6.47
CA THR A 137 6.92 -15.14 -6.71
C THR A 137 6.24 -14.76 -8.01
N GLN A 138 5.41 -13.74 -7.96
CA GLN A 138 4.64 -13.24 -9.09
C GLN A 138 4.99 -11.78 -9.36
N PHE A 139 5.17 -11.40 -10.63
CA PHE A 139 5.30 -9.99 -10.99
C PHE A 139 3.93 -9.35 -11.18
N GLY A 140 3.79 -8.08 -10.78
CA GLY A 140 2.53 -7.36 -10.89
C GLY A 140 2.68 -5.88 -11.22
N LEU A 141 1.63 -5.34 -11.84
CA LEU A 141 1.43 -3.94 -12.16
C LEU A 141 0.24 -3.43 -11.35
N GLY A 142 0.29 -2.17 -10.95
CA GLY A 142 -0.80 -1.49 -10.28
C GLY A 142 -1.03 -0.11 -10.84
N ALA A 143 -2.28 0.32 -10.83
CA ALA A 143 -2.65 1.70 -11.09
C ALA A 143 -3.78 2.13 -10.15
N GLY A 144 -3.89 3.41 -9.88
CA GLY A 144 -4.92 3.91 -8.99
C GLY A 144 -5.12 5.41 -9.09
N VAL A 145 -6.18 5.86 -8.43
CA VAL A 145 -6.56 7.26 -8.32
C VAL A 145 -6.88 7.56 -6.88
N GLY A 146 -6.36 8.67 -6.37
CA GLY A 146 -6.53 9.02 -4.98
C GLY A 146 -6.53 10.51 -4.75
N LYS A 147 -6.77 10.88 -3.49
CA LYS A 147 -6.76 12.27 -3.06
C LYS A 147 -6.10 12.37 -1.69
N ARG A 148 -5.35 13.44 -1.48
CA ARG A 148 -4.78 13.78 -0.17
C ARG A 148 -5.74 14.69 0.57
N LEU A 149 -6.15 14.32 1.78
CA LEU A 149 -7.06 15.09 2.62
C LEU A 149 -6.38 15.42 3.95
N PRO A 150 -6.51 16.66 4.46
CA PRO A 150 -5.97 16.99 5.78
C PRO A 150 -6.72 16.21 6.86
N TYR A 151 -5.99 15.60 7.81
CA TYR A 151 -6.55 14.85 8.92
C TYR A 151 -5.73 15.05 10.20
N GLY A 152 -6.14 16.01 11.04
CA GLY A 152 -5.37 16.40 12.22
C GLY A 152 -3.94 16.79 11.85
N SER A 153 -2.95 16.12 12.46
CA SER A 153 -1.52 16.29 12.14
C SER A 153 -0.99 15.34 11.05
N ALA A 154 -1.87 14.66 10.32
CA ALA A 154 -1.55 13.67 9.30
C ALA A 154 -2.32 13.98 8.01
N VAL A 155 -2.02 13.22 6.95
CA VAL A 155 -2.74 13.27 5.68
C VAL A 155 -3.48 11.97 5.48
N PHE A 156 -4.80 12.06 5.37
CA PHE A 156 -5.64 10.94 4.97
C PHE A 156 -5.62 10.77 3.45
N ARG A 157 -5.45 9.54 2.97
CA ARG A 157 -5.28 9.18 1.56
C ARG A 157 -6.26 8.07 1.17
N PRO A 158 -7.51 8.40 0.80
CA PRO A 158 -8.37 7.47 0.09
C PRO A 158 -7.88 7.28 -1.34
N GLU A 159 -7.80 6.03 -1.78
CA GLU A 159 -7.32 5.62 -3.10
C GLU A 159 -8.15 4.44 -3.61
N GLY A 160 -8.69 4.55 -4.82
CA GLY A 160 -9.22 3.41 -5.56
C GLY A 160 -8.12 2.89 -6.49
N PHE A 161 -7.96 1.58 -6.59
CA PHE A 161 -6.87 1.00 -7.36
C PHE A 161 -7.28 -0.30 -8.06
N MET A 162 -6.49 -0.65 -9.07
CA MET A 162 -6.52 -1.93 -9.76
C MET A 162 -5.12 -2.49 -9.84
N THR A 163 -4.99 -3.81 -9.81
CA THR A 163 -3.73 -4.50 -10.02
C THR A 163 -3.91 -5.66 -10.97
N TYR A 164 -2.84 -5.99 -11.68
CA TYR A 164 -2.74 -7.19 -12.49
C TYR A 164 -1.44 -7.89 -12.16
N ALA A 165 -1.52 -9.18 -11.81
CA ALA A 165 -0.36 -10.02 -11.58
C ALA A 165 -0.26 -11.09 -12.68
N PHE A 166 0.93 -11.23 -13.26
CA PHE A 166 1.18 -12.16 -14.36
C PHE A 166 1.35 -13.58 -13.83
N SER A 167 0.90 -14.61 -14.55
CA SER A 167 1.12 -16.00 -14.14
C SER A 167 2.61 -16.30 -13.89
N SER A 168 2.92 -17.06 -12.84
CA SER A 168 4.29 -17.46 -12.51
C SER A 168 4.31 -18.81 -11.80
N GLY A 169 5.01 -19.79 -12.37
CA GLY A 169 5.06 -21.15 -11.83
C GLY A 169 3.66 -21.74 -11.66
N THR A 170 3.28 -22.05 -10.42
CA THR A 170 1.95 -22.58 -10.08
C THR A 170 0.88 -21.51 -9.86
N LEU A 171 1.28 -20.23 -9.81
CA LEU A 171 0.37 -19.11 -9.59
C LEU A 171 -0.29 -18.68 -10.90
N PRO A 172 -1.64 -18.75 -11.01
CA PRO A 172 -2.35 -18.20 -12.15
C PRO A 172 -2.25 -16.67 -12.17
N SER A 173 -2.45 -16.06 -13.35
CA SER A 173 -2.62 -14.61 -13.43
C SER A 173 -3.80 -14.16 -12.59
N SER A 174 -3.75 -12.93 -12.08
CA SER A 174 -4.83 -12.36 -11.29
C SER A 174 -5.08 -10.91 -11.64
N PHE A 175 -6.34 -10.51 -11.54
CA PHE A 175 -6.78 -9.14 -11.63
C PHE A 175 -7.48 -8.77 -10.32
N ALA A 176 -7.12 -7.64 -9.75
CA ALA A 176 -7.77 -7.13 -8.55
C ALA A 176 -8.26 -5.70 -8.74
N ILE A 177 -9.37 -5.40 -8.09
CA ILE A 177 -9.89 -4.04 -7.92
C ILE A 177 -10.16 -3.81 -6.44
N GLY A 178 -9.80 -2.65 -5.94
CA GLY A 178 -9.87 -2.38 -4.53
C GLY A 178 -9.87 -0.91 -4.16
N VAL A 179 -10.02 -0.70 -2.85
CA VAL A 179 -9.91 0.59 -2.20
C VAL A 179 -8.89 0.50 -1.09
N ARG A 180 -8.21 1.61 -0.86
CA ARG A 180 -7.19 1.76 0.14
C ARG A 180 -7.41 3.05 0.92
N MET A 181 -7.25 2.94 2.23
CA MET A 181 -7.37 4.05 3.16
C MET A 181 -6.04 4.21 3.88
N GLY A 182 -5.36 5.31 3.59
CA GLY A 182 -4.03 5.58 4.10
C GLY A 182 -3.96 6.72 5.09
N LEU A 183 -3.06 6.60 6.05
CA LEU A 183 -2.57 7.74 6.82
C LEU A 183 -1.10 7.97 6.47
N SER A 184 -0.77 9.23 6.26
CA SER A 184 0.58 9.69 6.01
C SER A 184 1.03 10.65 7.08
N PHE A 185 2.16 10.33 7.68
CA PHE A 185 2.76 11.07 8.76
C PHE A 185 3.82 11.96 8.14
N TRP A 186 3.49 13.24 7.97
CA TRP A 186 4.46 14.28 7.69
C TRP A 186 3.83 15.62 8.06
N HIS A 187 4.67 16.52 8.59
CA HIS A 187 4.33 17.90 8.87
C HIS A 187 5.42 18.77 8.26
#